data_AF-A0A954QGF3-F1
#
_entry.id   AF-A0A954QGF3-F1
#
_cell.length_a   1.000
_cell.length_b   1.000
_cell.length_c   1.000
_cell.angle_alpha   90.00
_cell.angle_beta   90.00
_cell.angle_gamma   90.00
#
_symmetry.space_group_name_H-M   'P 1'
#
loop_
_entity.id
_entity.type
_entity.pdbx_description
1 polymer ?
#
loop_
_entity_poly.entity_id
_entity_poly.type
_entity_poly.pdbx_seq_one_letter_code
_entity_poly.pdbx_strand_id
1 'polypeptide(L)'
;MTGVYKFEPSKDGFDVLFRGKSIGLIKPSKEASGRHCFYLGCDDRKDPRTYRGKIKAAEALHTIFKLTAEAKKKKWSPEKLLVMAWDDRPRASDAPE
;
A
#
# COMPACT_ATOMS: atom_id res chain seq x y z
N MET A 1 -0.57 -5.03 -18.10
CA MET A 1 -0.62 -3.54 -18.09
C MET A 1 0.56 -3.00 -17.28
N THR A 2 1.71 -2.86 -17.91
CA THR A 2 2.97 -2.38 -17.33
C THR A 2 3.17 -0.92 -17.78
N GLY A 3 2.78 0.05 -16.96
CA GLY A 3 2.95 1.46 -17.31
C GLY A 3 2.40 2.49 -16.34
N VAL A 4 1.82 2.06 -15.21
CA VAL A 4 1.18 2.98 -14.25
C VAL A 4 2.17 3.62 -13.28
N TYR A 5 3.23 2.90 -12.94
CA TYR A 5 4.23 3.31 -11.95
C TYR A 5 5.61 3.42 -12.60
N LYS A 6 6.33 4.50 -12.29
CA LYS A 6 7.74 4.66 -12.59
C LYS A 6 8.54 4.43 -11.31
N PHE A 7 9.68 3.75 -11.43
CA PHE A 7 10.55 3.41 -10.31
C PHE A 7 11.89 4.12 -10.51
N GLU A 8 12.20 5.10 -9.68
CA GLU A 8 13.46 5.83 -9.71
C GLU A 8 14.38 5.28 -8.61
N PRO A 9 15.60 4.80 -8.93
CA PRO A 9 16.53 4.35 -7.91
C PRO A 9 16.86 5.44 -6.90
N SER A 10 16.90 5.10 -5.61
CA SER A 10 17.35 5.97 -4.53
C SER A 10 18.40 5.24 -3.68
N LYS A 11 19.03 5.96 -2.74
CA LYS A 11 20.03 5.38 -1.83
C LYS A 11 19.51 4.16 -1.06
N ASP A 12 18.23 4.18 -0.69
CA ASP A 12 17.62 3.18 0.19
C ASP A 12 16.67 2.23 -0.55
N GLY A 13 16.47 2.39 -1.86
CA GLY A 13 15.57 1.55 -2.65
C GLY A 13 15.09 2.19 -3.94
N PHE A 14 13.78 2.29 -4.12
CA PHE A 14 13.16 2.87 -5.31
C PHE A 14 12.08 3.87 -4.90
N ASP A 15 12.24 5.13 -5.30
CA ASP A 15 11.15 6.10 -5.26
C ASP A 15 10.11 5.71 -6.32
N VAL A 16 8.85 5.66 -5.89
CA VAL A 16 7.74 5.23 -6.75
C VAL A 16 6.97 6.46 -7.17
N LEU A 17 6.86 6.66 -8.48
CA LEU A 17 6.09 7.76 -9.05
C LEU A 17 4.82 7.24 -9.69
N PHE A 18 3.69 7.87 -9.36
CA PHE A 18 2.41 7.67 -10.01
C PHE A 18 2.02 8.96 -10.74
N ARG A 19 1.85 8.87 -12.07
CA ARG A 19 1.55 10.03 -12.94
C ARG A 19 2.52 11.21 -12.71
N GLY A 20 3.82 10.92 -12.56
CA GLY A 20 4.87 11.92 -12.36
C GLY A 20 5.00 12.49 -10.95
N LYS A 21 4.17 12.04 -9.98
CA LYS A 21 4.28 12.44 -8.57
C LYS A 21 4.85 11.30 -7.74
N SER A 22 5.85 11.58 -6.90
CA SER A 22 6.30 10.61 -5.90
C SER A 22 5.16 10.30 -4.93
N ILE A 23 4.90 9.00 -4.78
CA ILE A 23 3.93 8.45 -3.81
C ILE A 23 4.64 7.78 -2.63
N GLY A 24 5.98 7.77 -2.63
CA GLY A 24 6.82 7.26 -1.55
C GLY A 24 7.87 6.24 -2.00
N LEU A 25 8.58 5.69 -1.02
CA LEU A 25 9.72 4.79 -1.22
C LEU A 25 9.31 3.33 -1.02
N ILE A 26 9.82 2.43 -1.86
CA ILE A 26 9.89 0.99 -1.57
C ILE A 26 11.33 0.57 -1.36
N LYS A 27 11.58 -0.24 -0.34
CA LYS A 27 12.93 -0.70 0.03
C LYS A 27 13.07 -2.18 -0.32
N PRO A 28 14.18 -2.60 -0.96
CA PRO A 28 14.43 -4.01 -1.23
C PRO A 28 14.71 -4.76 0.07
N SER A 29 14.29 -6.03 0.12
CA SER A 29 14.57 -6.95 1.22
C SER A 29 14.65 -8.38 0.70
N LYS A 30 15.00 -9.32 1.58
CA LYS A 30 15.11 -10.75 1.29
C LYS A 30 14.35 -11.53 2.35
N GLU A 31 13.37 -12.33 1.94
CA GLU A 31 12.70 -13.28 2.84
C GLU A 31 13.73 -14.31 3.37
N ALA A 32 13.46 -14.94 4.52
CA ALA A 32 14.30 -16.00 5.08
C ALA A 32 14.52 -17.17 4.09
N SER A 33 13.57 -17.41 3.20
CA SER A 33 13.70 -18.41 2.11
C SER A 33 14.62 -17.98 0.97
N GLY A 34 15.27 -16.82 1.08
CA GLY A 34 16.15 -16.23 0.07
C GLY A 34 15.45 -15.49 -1.07
N ARG A 35 14.12 -15.36 -1.06
CA ARG A 35 13.36 -14.69 -2.12
C ARG A 35 13.45 -13.17 -2.01
N HIS A 36 13.64 -12.49 -3.14
CA HIS A 36 13.61 -11.03 -3.20
C HIS A 36 12.19 -10.51 -2.94
N CYS A 37 12.08 -9.58 -2.00
CA CYS A 37 10.82 -8.91 -1.67
C CYS A 37 11.06 -7.41 -1.48
N PHE A 38 9.98 -6.67 -1.28
CA PHE A 38 10.00 -5.24 -1.03
C PHE A 38 9.14 -4.93 0.17
N TYR A 39 9.51 -3.93 0.95
CA TYR A 39 8.64 -3.36 1.98
C TYR A 39 8.48 -1.86 1.74
N LEU A 40 7.47 -1.28 2.36
CA LEU A 40 7.17 0.14 2.19
C LEU A 40 8.10 0.95 3.09
N GLY A 41 8.68 2.03 2.57
CA GLY A 41 9.59 2.87 3.33
C GLY A 41 8.94 3.59 4.51
N CYS A 42 7.61 3.70 4.52
CA CYS A 42 6.81 4.24 5.63
C CYS A 42 6.38 3.18 6.66
N ASP A 43 6.69 1.89 6.44
CA ASP A 43 6.40 0.82 7.40
C ASP A 43 7.53 0.74 8.43
N ASP A 44 7.30 1.30 9.60
CA ASP A 44 8.25 1.43 10.71
C ASP A 44 8.18 0.28 11.73
N ARG A 45 7.36 -0.73 11.46
CA ARG A 45 7.24 -1.92 12.31
C ARG A 45 8.55 -2.70 12.34
N LYS A 46 8.80 -3.37 13.47
CA LYS A 46 9.94 -4.30 13.65
C LYS A 46 9.99 -5.35 12.54
N ASP A 47 8.83 -5.91 12.20
CA ASP A 47 8.64 -6.89 11.13
C ASP A 47 7.68 -6.29 10.08
N PRO A 48 8.20 -5.54 9.10
CA PRO A 48 7.38 -4.85 8.11
C PRO A 48 6.72 -5.85 7.15
N ARG A 49 5.57 -5.46 6.59
CA ARG A 49 4.90 -6.31 5.60
C ARG A 49 5.71 -6.32 4.31
N THR A 50 5.97 -7.52 3.80
CA THR A 50 6.70 -7.73 2.56
C THR A 50 5.75 -7.96 1.38
N TYR A 51 6.20 -7.55 0.20
CA TYR A 51 5.49 -7.64 -1.06
C TYR A 51 6.39 -8.33 -2.07
N ARG A 52 5.83 -9.30 -2.78
CA ARG A 52 6.52 -10.02 -3.84
C ARG A 52 6.42 -9.21 -5.13
N GLY A 53 7.51 -8.51 -5.45
CA GLY A 53 7.65 -7.69 -6.65
C GLY A 53 7.34 -6.21 -6.44
N LYS A 54 8.06 -5.36 -7.20
CA LYS A 54 7.97 -3.90 -7.13
C LYS A 54 6.56 -3.37 -7.41
N ILE A 55 5.84 -4.00 -8.34
CA ILE A 55 4.48 -3.60 -8.71
C ILE A 55 3.51 -3.76 -7.54
N LYS A 56 3.58 -4.89 -6.81
CA LYS A 56 2.72 -5.13 -5.64
C LYS A 56 3.02 -4.17 -4.50
N ALA A 57 4.29 -3.84 -4.28
CA ALA A 57 4.67 -2.81 -3.32
C ALA A 57 4.15 -1.42 -3.73
N ALA A 58 4.25 -1.07 -5.01
CA ALA A 58 3.73 0.19 -5.55
C ALA A 58 2.20 0.29 -5.46
N GLU A 59 1.46 -0.80 -5.72
CA GLU A 59 0.00 -0.84 -5.54
C GLU A 59 -0.38 -0.54 -4.08
N ALA A 60 0.28 -1.18 -3.11
CA ALA A 60 0.03 -0.93 -1.69
C ALA A 60 0.36 0.52 -1.28
N LEU A 61 1.50 1.03 -1.77
CA LEU A 61 1.92 2.40 -1.51
C LEU A 61 0.95 3.43 -2.10
N HIS A 62 0.43 3.16 -3.31
CA HIS A 62 -0.56 4.02 -3.95
C HIS A 62 -1.88 4.04 -3.17
N THR A 63 -2.33 2.91 -2.63
CA THR A 63 -3.50 2.86 -1.74
C THR A 63 -3.28 3.73 -0.51
N ILE A 64 -2.13 3.61 0.16
CA ILE A 64 -1.79 4.45 1.32
C ILE A 64 -1.74 5.93 0.95
N PHE A 65 -1.16 6.27 -0.20
CA PHE A 65 -1.11 7.64 -0.70
C PHE A 65 -2.52 8.23 -0.90
N LYS A 66 -3.45 7.47 -1.52
CA LYS A 66 -4.85 7.89 -1.68
C LYS A 66 -5.52 8.12 -0.32
N LEU A 67 -5.43 7.13 0.58
CA LEU A 67 -6.01 7.21 1.92
C LEU A 67 -5.45 8.39 2.72
N THR A 68 -4.15 8.70 2.57
CA THR A 68 -3.51 9.83 3.24
C THR A 68 -4.00 11.17 2.69
N ALA A 69 -4.14 11.30 1.37
CA ALA A 69 -4.69 12.49 0.72
C ALA A 69 -6.16 12.72 1.11
N GLU A 70 -6.90 11.63 1.28
CA GLU A 70 -8.27 11.61 1.73
C GLU A 70 -8.40 11.98 3.22
N ALA A 71 -7.57 11.43 4.10
CA ALA A 71 -7.49 11.77 5.52
C ALA A 71 -7.21 13.26 5.74
N LYS A 72 -6.27 13.84 4.96
CA LYS A 72 -5.96 15.28 4.98
C LYS A 72 -7.16 16.17 4.69
N LYS A 73 -8.13 15.70 3.91
CA LYS A 73 -9.37 16.44 3.61
C LYS A 73 -10.39 16.39 4.75
N LYS A 74 -10.03 15.82 5.91
CA LYS A 74 -10.92 15.59 7.08
C LYS A 74 -12.25 14.91 6.71
N LYS A 75 -12.28 14.16 5.60
CA LYS A 75 -13.48 13.42 5.14
C LYS A 75 -13.67 12.09 5.87
N TRP A 76 -12.96 11.90 6.99
CA TRP A 76 -12.78 10.65 7.70
C TRP A 76 -12.97 10.90 9.17
N SER A 77 -13.86 10.14 9.77
CA SER A 77 -13.90 9.88 11.20
C SER A 77 -13.63 8.39 11.42
N PRO A 78 -13.14 7.97 12.59
CA PRO A 78 -13.00 6.56 12.93
C PRO A 78 -14.27 5.75 12.67
N GLU A 79 -15.44 6.33 12.95
CA GLU A 79 -16.75 5.71 12.72
C GLU A 79 -17.00 5.44 11.24
N LYS A 80 -16.67 6.40 10.36
CA LYS A 80 -16.81 6.22 8.92
C LYS A 80 -15.88 5.14 8.37
N LEU A 81 -14.65 5.06 8.88
CA LEU A 81 -13.71 3.99 8.53
C LEU A 81 -14.25 2.61 8.93
N LEU A 82 -14.83 2.51 10.13
CA LEU A 82 -15.43 1.27 10.62
C LEU A 82 -16.62 0.85 9.76
N VAL A 83 -17.50 1.77 9.39
CA VAL A 83 -18.65 1.48 8.51
C VAL A 83 -18.18 1.00 7.13
N MET A 84 -17.23 1.70 6.49
CA MET A 84 -16.70 1.29 5.19
C MET A 84 -16.04 -0.10 5.25
N ALA A 85 -15.26 -0.38 6.29
CA ALA A 85 -14.65 -1.70 6.48
C ALA A 85 -15.68 -2.80 6.80
N TRP A 86 -16.84 -2.42 7.35
CA TRP A 86 -17.95 -3.33 7.63
C TRP A 86 -18.78 -3.64 6.38
N ASP A 87 -18.96 -2.67 5.47
CA ASP A 87 -19.63 -2.88 4.17
C ASP A 87 -18.86 -3.86 3.26
N ASP A 88 -17.53 -3.93 3.39
CA ASP A 88 -16.71 -4.92 2.68
C ASP A 88 -16.86 -6.36 3.25
N ARG A 89 -17.57 -6.53 4.39
CA ARG A 89 -17.90 -7.84 4.93
C ARG A 89 -19.26 -8.30 4.37
N PRO A 90 -19.43 -9.60 4.08
CA PRO A 90 -20.75 -10.12 3.73
C PRO A 90 -21.74 -9.79 4.84
N ARG A 91 -22.89 -9.20 4.48
CA ARG A 91 -23.93 -8.88 5.46
C ARG A 91 -24.51 -10.19 5.97
N ALA A 92 -24.94 -10.21 7.22
CA ALA A 92 -25.65 -11.38 7.77
C ALA A 92 -26.92 -11.73 6.97
N SER A 93 -27.51 -10.73 6.29
CA SER A 93 -28.64 -10.90 5.36
C SER A 93 -28.26 -11.55 4.02
N ASP A 94 -26.98 -11.62 3.68
CA ASP A 94 -26.49 -12.14 2.40
C ASP A 94 -26.03 -13.60 2.52
N ALA A 95 -26.08 -14.18 3.72
CA ALA A 95 -25.86 -15.60 3.92
C ALA A 95 -27.14 -16.36 3.50
N PRO A 96 -27.06 -17.34 2.57
CA PRO A 96 -28.20 -18.20 2.29
C PRO A 96 -28.56 -19.00 3.54
N GLU A 97 -29.86 -19.06 3.85
CA GLU A 97 -30.43 -19.94 4.89
C GLU A 97 -30.06 -21.41 4.69
#